data_AF-A2QJX9-F1
#
_entry.id   AF-A2QJX9-F1
#
_cell.length_a   1.000
_cell.length_b   1.000
_cell.length_c   1.000
_cell.angle_alpha   90.00
_cell.angle_beta   90.00
_cell.angle_gamma   90.00
#
_symmetry.space_group_name_H-M   'P 1'
#
loop_
_entity.id
_entity.type
_entity.pdbx_description
1 polymer ?
#
loop_
_entity_poly.entity_id
_entity_poly.type
_entity_poly.pdbx_seq_one_letter_code
_entity_poly.pdbx_strand_id
1 'polypeptide(L)'
;MTQQWARTLINHAVYSTSACDAFPIAPAHNHSNFNGVRMGYDPYNYTSGHWLRDDKEERASRYIKFDFDALCRKILDLSPKASSIIDCQKIEGGFNRVFVFELDNDTRLVAKLPFALAGPSRLTTSSEIATTKYLQANTTVPIPRILDWSDDATSINNPIGSEYIIMEHANGVQLHKKWHEMSDKQRVKCIDAIYRKLKEVVDLQFPCFGSLYSIHSPVCPDNRHPLDGDFCIGPHCETRYWNFTASQDLNPNRGPWINLQQYCDGLVDAGLSRLPTVDLGRRMRPISYTNSIEMYVSGFSDKRVCNTGVVPPGPPQEEHFVSEDDPSVITGIIDWQDASIEPAFWYADEIPDFATENEVCTRAFDVCAQFLIPTLSKPRLMDQNLFRPFRYSYRTWKDGAVALHHDLLDTSRNWGRLGFAGRCPYALPPPPELADHQKKYRLFEAAHNLRYDLAGLLNTATDGWVPTSDWEAAQTAHHEMFGGMLQAVLTNPDIDDPYEPVKDEETLRSIWPFDI
;
A
#
# COMPACT_ATOMS: atom_id res chain seq x y z
N MET A 1 23.20 11.22 14.83
CA MET A 1 23.17 12.35 15.77
C MET A 1 22.09 13.38 15.39
N THR A 2 21.01 12.93 14.73
CA THR A 2 19.95 13.76 14.12
C THR A 2 18.54 13.43 14.65
N GLN A 3 18.40 12.39 15.49
CA GLN A 3 17.15 12.04 16.19
C GLN A 3 16.86 12.90 17.45
N GLN A 4 17.79 13.79 17.83
CA GLN A 4 17.70 14.53 19.09
C GLN A 4 17.07 15.93 18.90
N TRP A 5 17.00 16.43 17.67
CA TRP A 5 16.53 17.78 17.36
C TRP A 5 15.00 17.92 17.42
N ALA A 6 14.24 16.99 16.81
CA ALA A 6 12.78 17.00 16.87
C ALA A 6 12.22 16.76 18.29
N ARG A 7 12.87 15.91 19.08
CA ARG A 7 12.41 15.55 20.44
C ARG A 7 12.57 16.67 21.48
N THR A 8 13.46 17.65 21.25
CA THR A 8 13.73 18.71 22.24
C THR A 8 12.74 19.89 22.10
N LEU A 9 12.19 20.15 20.92
CA LEU A 9 11.21 21.22 20.70
C LEU A 9 9.77 20.78 21.05
N ILE A 10 9.44 19.50 20.86
CA ILE A 10 8.09 18.94 21.09
C ILE A 10 7.73 18.84 22.60
N ASN A 11 8.72 18.78 23.49
CA ASN A 11 8.49 18.65 24.94
C ASN A 11 8.09 19.96 25.65
N HIS A 12 8.10 21.10 24.96
CA HIS A 12 7.75 22.40 25.58
C HIS A 12 6.29 22.83 25.38
N ALA A 13 5.49 22.11 24.59
CA ALA A 13 4.13 22.51 24.21
C ALA A 13 2.98 21.75 24.92
N VAL A 14 3.26 20.79 25.82
CA VAL A 14 2.22 19.93 26.41
C VAL A 14 2.03 20.22 27.90
N TYR A 15 1.29 21.28 28.25
CA TYR A 15 0.61 21.39 29.57
C TYR A 15 -0.59 22.36 29.49
N SER A 16 -1.73 21.91 30.04
CA SER A 16 -3.06 22.57 30.17
C SER A 16 -4.03 22.21 29.02
N THR A 17 -5.26 21.71 29.18
CA THR A 17 -6.17 21.60 30.33
C THR A 17 -7.30 20.60 30.03
N SER A 18 -7.91 20.04 31.08
CA SER A 18 -9.04 19.11 31.09
C SER A 18 -10.42 19.76 30.81
N ALA A 19 -11.36 18.97 30.27
CA ALA A 19 -12.67 18.61 30.86
C ALA A 19 -13.77 18.46 29.79
N CYS A 20 -14.58 17.42 29.98
CA CYS A 20 -15.67 16.92 29.14
C CYS A 20 -16.80 17.92 28.89
N ASP A 21 -17.56 17.73 27.80
CA ASP A 21 -19.02 17.58 27.86
C ASP A 21 -19.57 17.00 26.54
N ALA A 22 -20.48 16.03 26.66
CA ALA A 22 -21.14 15.33 25.56
C ALA A 22 -22.39 16.09 25.10
N PHE A 23 -22.54 16.31 23.78
CA PHE A 23 -23.79 16.78 23.16
C PHE A 23 -24.01 16.16 21.76
N PRO A 24 -25.27 16.12 21.27
CA PRO A 24 -25.80 14.99 20.50
C PRO A 24 -25.62 15.12 18.99
N ILE A 25 -25.47 13.96 18.35
CA ILE A 25 -25.38 13.73 16.90
C ILE A 25 -26.71 14.12 16.22
N ALA A 26 -26.63 14.91 15.15
CA ALA A 26 -27.76 15.28 14.27
C ALA A 26 -28.24 14.10 13.41
N PRO A 27 -29.52 14.07 12.97
CA PRO A 27 -30.16 12.83 12.51
C PRO A 27 -29.72 12.40 11.11
N ALA A 28 -29.42 11.11 10.95
CA ALA A 28 -29.17 10.48 9.66
C ALA A 28 -30.43 10.51 8.78
N HIS A 29 -30.26 10.88 7.51
CA HIS A 29 -31.31 10.79 6.51
C HIS A 29 -31.62 9.31 6.21
N ASN A 30 -32.85 8.90 6.54
CA ASN A 30 -33.35 7.54 6.34
C ASN A 30 -33.49 7.22 4.84
N HIS A 31 -32.69 6.26 4.34
CA HIS A 31 -32.91 5.64 3.04
C HIS A 31 -33.57 4.28 3.24
N SER A 32 -34.81 4.13 2.73
CA SER A 32 -35.55 2.86 2.72
C SER A 32 -35.41 2.17 1.38
N ASN A 33 -34.99 0.91 1.37
CA ASN A 33 -34.81 0.10 0.16
C ASN A 33 -35.88 -0.97 0.00
N PHE A 34 -35.96 -1.55 -1.21
CA PHE A 34 -36.89 -2.63 -1.55
C PHE A 34 -36.62 -3.85 -0.64
N ASN A 35 -37.65 -4.32 0.07
CA ASN A 35 -37.67 -5.28 1.21
C ASN A 35 -37.71 -4.67 2.64
N GLY A 36 -37.73 -3.34 2.78
CA GLY A 36 -38.01 -2.71 4.09
C GLY A 36 -36.86 -2.79 5.09
N VAL A 37 -35.67 -3.22 4.66
CA VAL A 37 -34.46 -3.13 5.49
C VAL A 37 -34.03 -1.66 5.53
N ARG A 38 -34.21 -1.03 6.69
CA ARG A 38 -33.68 0.31 6.96
C ARG A 38 -32.20 0.16 7.30
N MET A 39 -31.34 0.31 6.31
CA MET A 39 -29.91 0.47 6.58
C MET A 39 -29.69 1.88 7.12
N GLY A 40 -29.17 1.98 8.34
CA GLY A 40 -28.96 3.26 9.05
C GLY A 40 -27.80 4.10 8.50
N TYR A 41 -27.34 3.85 7.28
CA TYR A 41 -26.15 4.47 6.69
C TYR A 41 -26.30 4.69 5.18
N ASP A 42 -25.44 5.55 4.65
CA ASP A 42 -25.29 5.84 3.23
C ASP A 42 -24.38 4.80 2.54
N PRO A 43 -24.85 4.02 1.56
CA PRO A 43 -24.02 3.01 0.90
C PRO A 43 -23.05 3.59 -0.15
N TYR A 44 -23.18 4.87 -0.52
CA TYR A 44 -22.50 5.47 -1.66
C TYR A 44 -21.29 6.34 -1.27
N ASN A 45 -21.41 7.11 -0.19
CA ASN A 45 -20.34 8.01 0.26
C ASN A 45 -19.38 7.35 1.24
N TYR A 46 -18.12 7.81 1.20
CA TYR A 46 -17.10 7.47 2.18
C TYR A 46 -17.39 8.17 3.51
N THR A 47 -17.47 7.40 4.59
CA THR A 47 -17.93 7.85 5.90
C THR A 47 -17.05 7.40 7.07
N SER A 48 -16.04 6.57 6.82
CA SER A 48 -15.19 6.02 7.89
C SER A 48 -14.16 7.01 8.43
N GLY A 49 -13.78 8.03 7.66
CA GLY A 49 -12.75 8.98 8.09
C GLY A 49 -12.58 10.19 7.18
N HIS A 50 -11.62 11.02 7.58
CA HIS A 50 -11.25 12.29 6.97
C HIS A 50 -9.74 12.33 6.77
N TRP A 51 -9.25 13.21 5.90
CA TRP A 51 -7.82 13.44 5.73
C TRP A 51 -7.45 14.85 6.15
N LEU A 52 -6.35 15.00 6.90
CA LEU A 52 -5.77 16.32 7.20
C LEU A 52 -5.23 17.05 5.96
N ARG A 53 -5.19 16.36 4.82
CA ARG A 53 -4.79 16.90 3.52
C ARG A 53 -5.81 16.50 2.46
N ASP A 54 -6.24 17.45 1.64
CA ASP A 54 -7.09 17.20 0.47
C ASP A 54 -8.39 16.42 0.83
N ASP A 55 -8.95 16.65 2.04
CA ASP A 55 -10.07 15.89 2.64
C ASP A 55 -11.26 15.70 1.68
N LYS A 56 -11.64 16.77 0.99
CA LYS A 56 -12.78 16.78 0.09
C LYS A 56 -12.51 15.92 -1.14
N GLU A 57 -11.32 16.03 -1.72
CA GLU A 57 -10.85 15.27 -2.87
C GLU A 57 -10.70 13.79 -2.53
N GLU A 58 -10.10 13.47 -1.37
CA GLU A 58 -9.93 12.10 -0.88
C GLU A 58 -11.29 11.41 -0.69
N ARG A 59 -12.28 12.07 -0.06
CA ARG A 59 -13.63 11.49 0.06
C ARG A 59 -14.35 11.39 -1.29
N ALA A 60 -14.23 12.41 -2.14
CA ALA A 60 -14.86 12.40 -3.46
C ALA A 60 -14.33 11.26 -4.35
N SER A 61 -13.04 10.95 -4.26
CA SER A 61 -12.41 9.85 -4.98
C SER A 61 -12.87 8.45 -4.53
N ARG A 62 -13.45 8.36 -3.32
CA ARG A 62 -14.01 7.13 -2.72
C ARG A 62 -15.54 7.05 -2.79
N TYR A 63 -16.15 7.92 -3.59
CA TYR A 63 -17.56 7.77 -3.96
C TYR A 63 -17.72 6.66 -5.01
N ILE A 64 -18.71 5.78 -4.82
CA ILE A 64 -19.07 4.76 -5.80
C ILE A 64 -20.52 4.99 -6.21
N LYS A 65 -20.74 5.16 -7.52
CA LYS A 65 -22.08 5.15 -8.10
C LYS A 65 -22.44 3.73 -8.50
N PHE A 66 -23.42 3.13 -7.84
CA PHE A 66 -23.87 1.77 -8.12
C PHE A 66 -25.33 1.59 -7.66
N ASP A 67 -25.97 0.51 -8.08
CA ASP A 67 -27.31 0.12 -7.63
C ASP A 67 -27.20 -0.86 -6.45
N PHE A 68 -27.40 -0.34 -5.23
CA PHE A 68 -27.35 -1.15 -4.01
C PHE A 68 -28.50 -2.15 -3.92
N ASP A 69 -29.67 -1.87 -4.51
CA ASP A 69 -30.79 -2.82 -4.56
C ASP A 69 -30.50 -3.98 -5.51
N ALA A 70 -29.82 -3.72 -6.62
CA ALA A 70 -29.30 -4.77 -7.50
C ALA A 70 -28.26 -5.65 -6.78
N LEU A 71 -27.40 -5.05 -5.96
CA LEU A 71 -26.42 -5.80 -5.15
C LEU A 71 -27.13 -6.72 -4.14
N CYS A 72 -28.10 -6.19 -3.38
CA CYS A 72 -28.89 -6.99 -2.44
C CYS A 72 -29.63 -8.15 -3.11
N ARG A 73 -30.21 -7.94 -4.29
CA ARG A 73 -30.85 -9.02 -5.07
C ARG A 73 -29.84 -10.09 -5.48
N LYS A 74 -28.68 -9.69 -5.99
CA LYS A 74 -27.61 -10.62 -6.37
C LYS A 74 -27.15 -11.46 -5.16
N ILE A 75 -27.04 -10.86 -3.98
CA ILE A 75 -26.71 -11.57 -2.73
C ILE A 75 -27.73 -12.65 -2.40
N LEU A 76 -29.04 -12.36 -2.51
CA LEU A 76 -30.10 -13.34 -2.27
C LEU A 76 -30.11 -14.45 -3.34
N ASP A 77 -29.89 -14.11 -4.61
CA ASP A 77 -29.82 -15.08 -5.72
C ASP A 77 -28.68 -16.10 -5.52
N LEU A 78 -27.58 -15.67 -4.91
CA LEU A 78 -26.42 -16.53 -4.60
C LEU A 78 -26.63 -17.43 -3.36
N SER A 79 -27.69 -17.19 -2.57
CA SER A 79 -28.08 -18.01 -1.43
C SER A 79 -29.56 -18.44 -1.53
N PRO A 80 -29.90 -19.43 -2.39
CA PRO A 80 -31.30 -19.78 -2.68
C PRO A 80 -32.13 -20.27 -1.49
N LYS A 81 -31.49 -20.58 -0.35
CA LYS A 81 -32.16 -20.96 0.90
C LYS A 81 -32.50 -19.77 1.79
N ALA A 82 -31.91 -18.61 1.54
CA ALA A 82 -32.22 -17.38 2.25
C ALA A 82 -33.44 -16.71 1.63
N SER A 83 -34.29 -16.11 2.46
CA SER A 83 -35.43 -15.31 2.00
C SER A 83 -35.23 -13.82 2.22
N SER A 84 -34.30 -13.44 3.11
CA SER A 84 -34.06 -12.05 3.48
C SER A 84 -32.62 -11.80 3.97
N ILE A 85 -32.20 -10.54 3.85
CA ILE A 85 -30.97 -10.00 4.46
C ILE A 85 -31.37 -9.47 5.84
N ILE A 86 -30.74 -9.98 6.90
CA ILE A 86 -31.02 -9.59 8.29
C ILE A 86 -30.12 -8.44 8.77
N ASP A 87 -28.89 -8.40 8.28
CA ASP A 87 -27.95 -7.31 8.55
C ASP A 87 -27.04 -7.07 7.33
N CYS A 88 -26.52 -5.85 7.22
CA CYS A 88 -25.47 -5.51 6.28
C CYS A 88 -24.55 -4.47 6.88
N GLN A 89 -23.33 -4.86 7.19
CA GLN A 89 -22.30 -3.95 7.67
C GLN A 89 -21.56 -3.33 6.48
N LYS A 90 -21.39 -2.01 6.50
CA LYS A 90 -20.48 -1.30 5.60
C LYS A 90 -19.11 -1.12 6.28
N ILE A 91 -18.06 -1.55 5.59
CA ILE A 91 -16.66 -1.39 5.99
C ILE A 91 -15.94 -0.67 4.85
N GLU A 92 -15.19 0.37 5.14
CA GLU A 92 -14.51 1.18 4.11
C GLU A 92 -13.02 1.26 4.43
N GLY A 93 -12.19 0.74 3.52
CA GLY A 93 -10.74 0.82 3.61
C GLY A 93 -10.17 1.95 2.76
N GLY A 94 -8.86 1.92 2.51
CA GLY A 94 -8.21 2.86 1.61
C GLY A 94 -8.65 2.71 0.15
N PHE A 95 -8.82 1.45 -0.31
CA PHE A 95 -9.02 1.11 -1.73
C PHE A 95 -10.38 0.49 -2.05
N ASN A 96 -11.11 -0.02 -1.06
CA ASN A 96 -12.34 -0.77 -1.29
C ASN A 96 -13.44 -0.34 -0.32
N ARG A 97 -14.68 -0.41 -0.82
CA ARG A 97 -15.88 -0.53 0.01
C ARG A 97 -16.28 -1.99 0.11
N VAL A 98 -16.48 -2.47 1.32
CA VAL A 98 -16.87 -3.84 1.63
C VAL A 98 -18.22 -3.84 2.34
N PHE A 99 -19.13 -4.69 1.88
CA PHE A 99 -20.38 -4.99 2.54
C PHE A 99 -20.35 -6.41 3.07
N VAL A 100 -20.62 -6.58 4.36
CA VAL A 100 -20.76 -7.90 4.98
C VAL A 100 -22.24 -8.13 5.25
N PHE A 101 -22.85 -9.01 4.46
CA PHE A 101 -24.25 -9.37 4.55
C PHE A 101 -24.44 -10.58 5.46
N GLU A 102 -25.41 -10.49 6.35
CA GLU A 102 -25.92 -11.61 7.13
C GLU A 102 -27.34 -11.95 6.64
N LEU A 103 -27.58 -13.23 6.36
CA LEU A 103 -28.85 -13.72 5.81
C LEU A 103 -29.65 -14.49 6.87
N ASP A 104 -30.96 -14.61 6.68
CA ASP A 104 -31.88 -15.32 7.60
C ASP A 104 -31.66 -16.84 7.71
N ASN A 105 -30.70 -17.38 6.96
CA ASN A 105 -30.25 -18.78 7.01
C ASN A 105 -28.85 -18.94 7.60
N ASP A 106 -28.40 -17.97 8.40
CA ASP A 106 -27.07 -17.89 9.04
C ASP A 106 -25.89 -17.82 8.05
N THR A 107 -26.15 -17.63 6.75
CA THR A 107 -25.09 -17.46 5.75
C THR A 107 -24.56 -16.03 5.78
N ARG A 108 -23.23 -15.89 5.77
CA ARG A 108 -22.56 -14.60 5.67
C ARG A 108 -21.82 -14.47 4.35
N LEU A 109 -22.15 -13.43 3.59
CA LEU A 109 -21.55 -13.12 2.29
C LEU A 109 -20.86 -11.76 2.33
N VAL A 110 -19.80 -11.62 1.56
CA VAL A 110 -19.03 -10.38 1.45
C VAL A 110 -19.11 -9.89 0.02
N ALA A 111 -19.47 -8.61 -0.18
CA ALA A 111 -19.34 -7.93 -1.45
C ALA A 111 -18.25 -6.84 -1.34
N LYS A 112 -17.22 -6.93 -2.17
CA LYS A 112 -16.13 -5.96 -2.27
C LYS A 112 -16.28 -5.16 -3.56
N LEU A 113 -16.26 -3.84 -3.45
CA LEU A 113 -16.33 -2.89 -4.57
C LEU A 113 -15.10 -1.97 -4.52
N PRO A 114 -14.24 -1.95 -5.55
CA PRO A 114 -13.07 -1.09 -5.57
C PRO A 114 -13.44 0.38 -5.78
N PHE A 115 -12.72 1.28 -5.12
CA PHE A 115 -12.71 2.71 -5.44
C PHE A 115 -11.93 2.96 -6.74
N ALA A 116 -12.14 4.12 -7.36
CA ALA A 116 -11.42 4.49 -8.59
C ALA A 116 -9.89 4.56 -8.42
N LEU A 117 -9.43 4.72 -7.17
CA LEU A 117 -8.01 4.77 -6.80
C LEU A 117 -7.40 3.39 -6.47
N ALA A 118 -8.19 2.31 -6.47
CA ALA A 118 -7.72 0.94 -6.21
C ALA A 118 -6.76 0.42 -7.29
N GLY A 119 -6.77 1.05 -8.47
CA GLY A 119 -5.94 0.67 -9.59
C GLY A 119 -6.68 0.83 -10.92
N PRO A 120 -6.08 0.34 -12.02
CA PRO A 120 -6.68 0.40 -13.33
C PRO A 120 -8.00 -0.39 -13.35
N SER A 121 -9.08 0.31 -13.73
CA SER A 121 -10.40 -0.29 -13.91
C SER A 121 -10.32 -1.55 -14.77
N ARG A 122 -11.11 -2.56 -14.40
CA ARG A 122 -11.15 -3.92 -14.94
C ARG A 122 -9.93 -4.79 -14.64
N LEU A 123 -8.73 -4.23 -14.71
CA LEU A 123 -7.47 -4.96 -14.49
C LEU A 123 -7.34 -5.39 -13.04
N THR A 124 -7.58 -4.50 -12.07
CA THR A 124 -7.48 -4.83 -10.63
C THR A 124 -8.42 -5.98 -10.25
N THR A 125 -9.71 -5.87 -10.58
CA THR A 125 -10.71 -6.91 -10.31
C THR A 125 -10.40 -8.21 -11.05
N SER A 126 -10.06 -8.14 -12.35
CA SER A 126 -9.71 -9.33 -13.12
C SER A 126 -8.48 -10.06 -12.57
N SER A 127 -7.49 -9.30 -12.10
CA SER A 127 -6.25 -9.82 -11.53
C SER A 127 -6.50 -10.55 -10.22
N GLU A 128 -7.23 -9.93 -9.30
CA GLU A 128 -7.56 -10.55 -8.01
C GLU A 128 -8.34 -11.86 -8.17
N ILE A 129 -9.28 -11.91 -9.10
CA ILE A 129 -10.04 -13.13 -9.42
C ILE A 129 -9.11 -14.23 -9.96
N ALA A 130 -8.21 -13.88 -10.87
CA ALA A 130 -7.27 -14.83 -11.45
C ALA A 130 -6.28 -15.34 -10.40
N THR A 131 -5.71 -14.46 -9.58
CA THR A 131 -4.82 -14.82 -8.48
C THR A 131 -5.52 -15.75 -7.49
N THR A 132 -6.72 -15.39 -7.02
CA THR A 132 -7.47 -16.21 -6.06
C THR A 132 -7.71 -17.61 -6.59
N LYS A 133 -8.18 -17.73 -7.84
CA LYS A 133 -8.43 -19.04 -8.47
C LYS A 133 -7.14 -19.83 -8.69
N TYR A 134 -6.06 -19.16 -9.07
CA TYR A 134 -4.76 -19.81 -9.27
C TYR A 134 -4.22 -20.38 -7.95
N LEU A 135 -4.31 -19.63 -6.86
CA LEU A 135 -3.87 -20.07 -5.53
C LEU A 135 -4.73 -21.19 -4.98
N GLN A 136 -6.06 -21.12 -5.14
CA GLN A 136 -6.97 -22.21 -4.75
C GLN A 136 -6.69 -23.52 -5.52
N ALA A 137 -6.22 -23.42 -6.77
CA ALA A 137 -5.89 -24.59 -7.58
C ALA A 137 -4.51 -25.18 -7.27
N ASN A 138 -3.54 -24.37 -6.85
CA ASN A 138 -2.14 -24.77 -6.74
C ASN A 138 -1.58 -24.82 -5.31
N THR A 139 -2.36 -24.38 -4.31
CA THR A 139 -1.94 -24.36 -2.91
C THR A 139 -3.05 -24.86 -1.98
N THR A 140 -2.71 -25.05 -0.71
CA THR A 140 -3.67 -25.35 0.36
C THR A 140 -3.96 -24.12 1.22
N VAL A 141 -3.67 -22.92 0.72
CA VAL A 141 -3.98 -21.66 1.40
C VAL A 141 -5.50 -21.52 1.50
N PRO A 142 -6.05 -21.32 2.71
CA PRO A 142 -7.49 -21.14 2.86
C PRO A 142 -7.88 -19.75 2.36
N ILE A 143 -8.55 -19.67 1.21
CA ILE A 143 -9.05 -18.43 0.63
C ILE A 143 -10.57 -18.56 0.45
N PRO A 144 -11.39 -17.60 0.91
CA PRO A 144 -12.84 -17.68 0.75
C PRO A 144 -13.26 -17.90 -0.69
N ARG A 145 -14.32 -18.69 -0.88
CA ARG A 145 -14.78 -19.04 -2.23
C ARG A 145 -15.45 -17.83 -2.88
N ILE A 146 -14.99 -17.48 -4.08
CA ILE A 146 -15.66 -16.49 -4.93
C ILE A 146 -16.98 -17.11 -5.43
N LEU A 147 -18.07 -16.37 -5.26
CA LEU A 147 -19.42 -16.76 -5.67
C LEU A 147 -19.82 -16.11 -6.98
N ASP A 148 -19.49 -14.82 -7.14
CA ASP A 148 -19.77 -14.04 -8.34
C ASP A 148 -18.87 -12.82 -8.42
N TRP A 149 -18.68 -12.25 -9.60
CA TRP A 149 -17.86 -11.06 -9.80
C TRP A 149 -18.15 -10.40 -11.16
N SER A 150 -17.80 -9.12 -11.28
CA SER A 150 -17.79 -8.42 -12.56
C SER A 150 -16.67 -7.38 -12.55
N ASP A 151 -15.82 -7.41 -13.58
CA ASP A 151 -14.78 -6.41 -13.85
C ASP A 151 -15.30 -5.24 -14.70
N ASP A 152 -16.44 -5.39 -15.37
CA ASP A 152 -17.01 -4.37 -16.26
C ASP A 152 -18.27 -3.74 -15.66
N ALA A 153 -18.13 -2.53 -15.13
CA ALA A 153 -19.23 -1.73 -14.59
C ALA A 153 -20.26 -1.32 -15.65
N THR A 154 -19.89 -1.33 -16.94
CA THR A 154 -20.75 -0.89 -18.06
C THR A 154 -21.49 -2.03 -18.75
N SER A 155 -21.17 -3.28 -18.40
CA SER A 155 -21.78 -4.47 -18.97
C SER A 155 -23.28 -4.53 -18.68
N ILE A 156 -24.09 -4.85 -19.70
CA ILE A 156 -25.54 -5.06 -19.53
C ILE A 156 -25.88 -6.22 -18.57
N ASN A 157 -24.93 -7.16 -18.39
CA ASN A 157 -25.06 -8.28 -17.47
C ASN A 157 -24.69 -7.90 -16.03
N ASN A 158 -24.25 -6.66 -15.80
CA ASN A 158 -23.91 -6.11 -14.50
C ASN A 158 -24.91 -5.01 -14.10
N PRO A 159 -26.10 -5.37 -13.59
CA PRO A 159 -27.09 -4.39 -13.16
C PRO A 159 -26.66 -3.60 -11.92
N ILE A 160 -25.61 -4.02 -11.21
CA ILE A 160 -25.05 -3.29 -10.06
C ILE A 160 -24.37 -1.99 -10.54
N GLY A 161 -23.83 -1.98 -11.76
CA GLY A 161 -23.25 -0.76 -12.34
C GLY A 161 -21.89 -0.35 -11.74
N SER A 162 -21.21 -1.27 -11.07
CA SER A 162 -19.85 -1.12 -10.54
C SER A 162 -19.09 -2.43 -10.69
N GLU A 163 -17.76 -2.38 -10.68
CA GLU A 163 -16.95 -3.56 -10.45
C GLU A 163 -17.26 -4.14 -9.06
N TYR A 164 -17.24 -5.46 -8.93
CA TYR A 164 -17.43 -6.13 -7.65
C TYR A 164 -16.86 -7.55 -7.62
N ILE A 165 -16.60 -8.03 -6.41
CA ILE A 165 -16.37 -9.43 -6.09
C ILE A 165 -17.31 -9.80 -4.94
N ILE A 166 -18.14 -10.83 -5.13
CA ILE A 166 -18.96 -11.44 -4.07
C ILE A 166 -18.34 -12.79 -3.70
N MET A 167 -18.07 -12.98 -2.41
CA MET A 167 -17.43 -14.18 -1.88
C MET A 167 -18.05 -14.61 -0.54
N GLU A 168 -17.74 -15.83 -0.10
CA GLU A 168 -18.04 -16.28 1.26
C GLU A 168 -17.32 -15.39 2.28
N HIS A 169 -17.94 -15.17 3.45
CA HIS A 169 -17.21 -14.58 4.58
C HIS A 169 -16.15 -15.55 5.08
N ALA A 170 -14.94 -15.05 5.40
CA ALA A 170 -13.87 -15.89 5.94
C ALA A 170 -14.27 -16.54 7.27
N ASN A 171 -13.97 -17.82 7.42
CA ASN A 171 -14.28 -18.54 8.67
C ASN A 171 -13.29 -18.17 9.78
N GLY A 172 -13.72 -18.25 11.03
CA GLY A 172 -12.89 -17.97 12.21
C GLY A 172 -12.95 -16.50 12.65
N VAL A 173 -11.93 -16.07 13.40
CA VAL A 173 -11.79 -14.70 13.91
C VAL A 173 -10.57 -14.01 13.33
N GLN A 174 -10.67 -12.69 13.15
CA GLN A 174 -9.55 -11.88 12.67
C GLN A 174 -8.38 -11.95 13.65
N LEU A 175 -7.18 -12.21 13.13
CA LEU A 175 -5.98 -12.41 13.93
C LEU A 175 -5.70 -11.19 14.82
N HIS A 176 -5.83 -9.97 14.29
CA HIS A 176 -5.61 -8.75 15.09
C HIS A 176 -6.47 -8.69 16.36
N LYS A 177 -7.72 -9.20 16.32
CA LYS A 177 -8.62 -9.23 17.48
C LYS A 177 -8.16 -10.25 18.50
N LYS A 178 -7.76 -11.44 18.01
CA LYS A 178 -7.35 -12.55 18.87
C LYS A 178 -5.94 -12.37 19.43
N TRP A 179 -5.08 -11.61 18.75
CA TRP A 179 -3.65 -11.54 19.00
C TRP A 179 -3.28 -11.11 20.42
N HIS A 180 -4.00 -10.15 20.99
CA HIS A 180 -3.76 -9.65 22.35
C HIS A 180 -4.15 -10.67 23.44
N GLU A 181 -5.06 -11.61 23.13
CA GLU A 181 -5.48 -12.68 24.03
C GLU A 181 -4.55 -13.89 24.00
N MET A 182 -3.69 -13.99 22.97
CA MET A 182 -2.80 -15.14 22.77
C MET A 182 -1.60 -15.09 23.72
N SER A 183 -1.26 -16.25 24.28
CA SER A 183 0.04 -16.45 24.92
C SER A 183 1.19 -16.41 23.91
N ASP A 184 2.41 -16.11 24.36
CA ASP A 184 3.59 -16.09 23.50
C ASP A 184 3.79 -17.42 22.75
N LYS A 185 3.50 -18.56 23.41
CA LYS A 185 3.56 -19.87 22.76
C LYS A 185 2.54 -20.01 21.63
N GLN A 186 1.33 -19.46 21.79
CA GLN A 186 0.33 -19.44 20.72
C GLN A 186 0.75 -18.51 19.58
N ARG A 187 1.31 -17.32 19.88
CA ARG A 187 1.84 -16.39 18.88
C ARG A 187 2.93 -17.02 18.03
N VAL A 188 3.91 -17.68 18.66
CA VAL A 188 4.98 -18.38 17.94
C VAL A 188 4.43 -19.47 17.01
N LYS A 189 3.47 -20.27 17.47
CA LYS A 189 2.82 -21.29 16.63
C LYS A 189 2.01 -20.69 15.48
N CYS A 190 1.31 -19.59 15.72
CA CYS A 190 0.55 -18.88 14.71
C CYS A 190 1.48 -18.33 13.62
N ILE A 191 2.59 -17.69 14.00
CA ILE A 191 3.61 -17.21 13.06
C ILE A 191 4.14 -18.38 12.21
N ASP A 192 4.52 -19.50 12.83
CA ASP A 192 4.95 -20.69 12.09
C ASP A 192 3.88 -21.18 11.10
N ALA A 193 2.61 -21.20 11.49
CA ALA A 193 1.50 -21.61 10.62
C ALA A 193 1.29 -20.66 9.43
N ILE A 194 1.35 -19.34 9.64
CA ILE A 194 1.27 -18.32 8.58
C ILE A 194 2.39 -18.54 7.57
N TYR A 195 3.63 -18.67 8.04
CA TYR A 195 4.79 -18.81 7.17
C TYR A 195 4.81 -20.14 6.40
N ARG A 196 4.20 -21.20 6.94
CA ARG A 196 3.98 -22.44 6.18
C ARG A 196 3.01 -22.24 5.02
N LYS A 197 1.96 -21.43 5.20
CA LYS A 197 1.04 -21.07 4.11
C LYS A 197 1.69 -20.15 3.09
N LEU A 198 2.41 -19.12 3.54
CA LEU A 198 3.16 -18.23 2.64
C LEU A 198 4.23 -19.00 1.85
N LYS A 199 4.85 -20.02 2.45
CA LYS A 199 5.80 -20.89 1.74
C LYS A 199 5.18 -21.53 0.49
N GLU A 200 3.94 -22.03 0.57
CA GLU A 200 3.27 -22.66 -0.57
C GLU A 200 3.12 -21.66 -1.74
N VAL A 201 2.85 -20.39 -1.43
CA VAL A 201 2.72 -19.32 -2.44
C VAL A 201 4.08 -18.92 -3.00
N VAL A 202 5.09 -18.77 -2.15
CA VAL A 202 6.46 -18.36 -2.55
C VAL A 202 7.18 -19.44 -3.36
N ASP A 203 6.83 -20.71 -3.17
CA ASP A 203 7.41 -21.83 -3.93
C ASP A 203 6.85 -21.92 -5.38
N LEU A 204 5.75 -21.23 -5.70
CA LEU A 204 5.21 -21.15 -7.06
C LEU A 204 6.23 -20.50 -8.01
N GLN A 205 6.34 -21.05 -9.23
CA GLN A 205 7.29 -20.58 -10.23
C GLN A 205 6.56 -19.89 -11.37
N PHE A 206 7.09 -18.74 -11.81
CA PHE A 206 6.50 -17.94 -12.87
C PHE A 206 7.55 -17.61 -13.94
N PRO A 207 7.18 -17.60 -15.24
CA PRO A 207 8.11 -17.34 -16.34
C PRO A 207 8.48 -15.86 -16.53
N CYS A 208 7.69 -14.93 -15.97
CA CYS A 208 7.88 -13.49 -16.11
C CYS A 208 7.20 -12.72 -14.98
N PHE A 209 7.50 -11.43 -14.85
CA PHE A 209 6.88 -10.50 -13.90
C PHE A 209 5.61 -9.85 -14.47
N GLY A 210 4.67 -9.49 -13.61
CA GLY A 210 3.37 -8.91 -13.99
C GLY A 210 2.26 -9.38 -13.06
N SER A 211 1.00 -9.21 -13.45
CA SER A 211 -0.15 -9.70 -12.67
C SER A 211 -0.82 -10.89 -13.36
N LEU A 212 -1.49 -11.75 -12.59
CA LEU A 212 -2.19 -12.92 -13.14
C LEU A 212 -3.52 -12.51 -13.76
N TYR A 213 -3.91 -13.14 -14.86
CA TYR A 213 -5.21 -12.95 -15.52
C TYR A 213 -5.72 -14.29 -16.06
N SER A 214 -7.01 -14.34 -16.42
CA SER A 214 -7.52 -15.44 -17.25
C SER A 214 -7.13 -15.23 -18.70
N ILE A 215 -6.78 -16.32 -19.41
CA ILE A 215 -6.57 -16.29 -20.87
C ILE A 215 -7.81 -15.82 -21.64
N HIS A 216 -8.99 -15.98 -21.04
CA HIS A 216 -10.28 -15.56 -21.61
C HIS A 216 -10.66 -14.12 -21.26
N SER A 217 -9.86 -13.44 -20.43
CA SER A 217 -10.12 -12.05 -20.06
C SER A 217 -9.92 -11.13 -21.28
N PRO A 218 -10.87 -10.21 -21.55
CA PRO A 218 -10.74 -9.24 -22.63
C PRO A 218 -9.79 -8.08 -22.29
N VAL A 219 -9.27 -7.99 -21.05
CA VAL A 219 -8.56 -6.79 -20.57
C VAL A 219 -7.12 -6.71 -21.11
N CYS A 220 -6.52 -7.83 -21.56
CA CYS A 220 -5.17 -7.88 -22.14
C CYS A 220 -5.01 -8.93 -23.26
N PRO A 221 -5.68 -8.78 -24.42
CA PRO A 221 -5.64 -9.80 -25.47
C PRO A 221 -4.25 -9.97 -26.11
N ASP A 222 -3.52 -8.86 -26.28
CA ASP A 222 -2.30 -8.81 -27.09
C ASP A 222 -1.00 -8.70 -26.28
N ASN A 223 -1.09 -8.51 -24.96
CA ASN A 223 0.06 -8.26 -24.09
C ASN A 223 0.04 -9.19 -22.87
N ARG A 224 0.25 -10.47 -23.10
CA ARG A 224 0.22 -11.52 -22.08
C ARG A 224 1.20 -12.65 -22.38
N HIS A 225 1.74 -13.25 -21.34
CA HIS A 225 2.53 -14.46 -21.38
C HIS A 225 1.68 -15.63 -20.87
N PRO A 226 1.48 -16.71 -21.65
CA PRO A 226 0.76 -17.89 -21.17
C PRO A 226 1.39 -18.46 -19.90
N LEU A 227 0.54 -18.93 -18.98
CA LEU A 227 0.90 -19.75 -17.84
C LEU A 227 0.16 -21.11 -17.98
N ASP A 228 0.16 -21.91 -16.93
CA ASP A 228 -0.54 -23.19 -16.87
C ASP A 228 -2.08 -23.02 -16.81
N GLY A 229 -2.80 -23.98 -17.38
CA GLY A 229 -4.27 -24.01 -17.36
C GLY A 229 -4.90 -22.84 -18.12
N ASP A 230 -5.88 -22.18 -17.48
CA ASP A 230 -6.62 -21.04 -18.05
C ASP A 230 -6.04 -19.68 -17.62
N PHE A 231 -4.76 -19.65 -17.21
CA PHE A 231 -4.11 -18.47 -16.66
C PHE A 231 -3.03 -17.90 -17.59
N CYS A 232 -2.81 -16.60 -17.50
CA CYS A 232 -1.69 -15.91 -18.12
C CYS A 232 -1.16 -14.81 -17.21
N ILE A 233 0.02 -14.29 -17.53
CA ILE A 233 0.63 -13.14 -16.88
C ILE A 233 0.52 -11.96 -17.82
N GLY A 234 -0.07 -10.87 -17.36
CA GLY A 234 -0.31 -9.67 -18.15
C GLY A 234 0.38 -8.44 -17.54
N PRO A 235 -0.07 -7.23 -17.92
CA PRO A 235 0.38 -5.99 -17.34
C PRO A 235 0.20 -5.98 -15.82
N HIS A 236 1.13 -5.34 -15.14
CA HIS A 236 1.10 -5.14 -13.70
C HIS A 236 -0.05 -4.20 -13.33
N CYS A 237 -0.95 -4.62 -12.42
CA CYS A 237 -2.12 -3.82 -12.05
C CYS A 237 -1.87 -2.84 -10.90
N GLU A 238 -0.78 -2.94 -10.14
CA GLU A 238 -0.54 -1.99 -9.04
C GLU A 238 -0.46 -0.52 -9.48
N THR A 239 -1.07 0.34 -8.67
CA THR A 239 -1.14 1.79 -8.84
C THR A 239 0.21 2.44 -9.13
N ARG A 240 1.36 1.87 -8.73
CA ARG A 240 2.70 2.43 -9.01
C ARG A 240 3.09 2.52 -10.49
N TYR A 241 2.47 1.73 -11.36
CA TYR A 241 2.68 1.78 -12.83
C TYR A 241 1.59 2.56 -13.59
N TRP A 242 0.59 3.09 -12.89
CA TRP A 242 -0.58 3.73 -13.50
C TRP A 242 -0.73 5.17 -13.01
N ASN A 243 -0.72 6.12 -13.94
CA ASN A 243 -0.85 7.53 -13.59
C ASN A 243 -2.32 7.96 -13.72
N PHE A 244 -3.03 8.05 -12.60
CA PHE A 244 -4.44 8.45 -12.57
C PHE A 244 -4.66 9.97 -12.47
N THR A 245 -3.58 10.75 -12.30
CA THR A 245 -3.66 12.20 -12.04
C THR A 245 -3.14 13.06 -13.21
N ALA A 246 -2.38 12.50 -14.16
CA ALA A 246 -1.90 13.27 -15.31
C ALA A 246 -2.89 13.31 -16.48
N SER A 247 -2.89 14.45 -17.17
CA SER A 247 -3.63 14.67 -18.41
C SER A 247 -3.07 13.89 -19.62
N GLN A 248 -1.87 13.30 -19.49
CA GLN A 248 -1.23 12.50 -20.54
C GLN A 248 -0.70 11.20 -19.93
N ASP A 249 -1.30 10.08 -20.32
CA ASP A 249 -0.70 8.77 -20.12
C ASP A 249 0.37 8.58 -21.21
N LEU A 250 1.65 8.73 -20.84
CA LEU A 250 2.77 8.46 -21.76
C LEU A 250 2.93 6.95 -22.06
N ASN A 251 1.94 6.13 -21.67
CA ASN A 251 1.85 4.69 -21.86
C ASN A 251 3.14 3.99 -21.45
N PRO A 252 3.54 4.10 -20.17
CA PRO A 252 4.74 3.45 -19.66
C PRO A 252 4.66 1.94 -19.89
N ASN A 253 5.81 1.30 -20.06
CA ASN A 253 5.88 -0.16 -20.12
C ASN A 253 5.34 -0.76 -18.81
N ARG A 254 4.21 -1.45 -18.89
CA ARG A 254 3.50 -2.05 -17.74
C ARG A 254 3.68 -3.56 -17.65
N GLY A 255 4.57 -4.15 -18.44
CA GLY A 255 4.78 -5.59 -18.51
C GLY A 255 3.73 -6.32 -19.34
N PRO A 256 3.73 -7.66 -19.35
CA PRO A 256 4.59 -8.52 -18.53
C PRO A 256 6.07 -8.42 -18.92
N TRP A 257 6.97 -8.68 -17.98
CA TRP A 257 8.42 -8.53 -18.17
C TRP A 257 9.16 -9.85 -18.00
N ILE A 258 9.87 -10.31 -19.03
CA ILE A 258 10.52 -11.64 -19.03
C ILE A 258 11.81 -11.70 -18.22
N ASN A 259 12.33 -10.56 -17.77
CA ASN A 259 13.53 -10.48 -16.96
C ASN A 259 13.55 -9.21 -16.10
N LEU A 260 14.49 -9.17 -15.14
CA LEU A 260 14.59 -8.09 -14.18
C LEU A 260 14.91 -6.74 -14.86
N GLN A 261 15.69 -6.74 -15.93
CA GLN A 261 15.99 -5.51 -16.66
C GLN A 261 14.73 -4.85 -17.19
N GLN A 262 13.88 -5.60 -17.88
CA GLN A 262 12.61 -5.08 -18.41
C GLN A 262 11.66 -4.61 -17.30
N TYR A 263 11.62 -5.32 -16.16
CA TYR A 263 10.84 -4.91 -15.00
C TYR A 263 11.32 -3.56 -14.46
N CYS A 264 12.63 -3.38 -14.32
CA CYS A 264 13.23 -2.12 -13.87
C CYS A 264 13.02 -0.98 -14.88
N ASP A 265 13.10 -1.26 -16.19
CA ASP A 265 12.79 -0.29 -17.24
C ASP A 265 11.34 0.21 -17.10
N GLY A 266 10.39 -0.70 -16.81
CA GLY A 266 9.01 -0.35 -16.53
C GLY A 266 8.83 0.58 -15.31
N LEU A 267 9.60 0.39 -14.24
CA LEU A 267 9.59 1.29 -13.07
C LEU A 267 10.09 2.70 -13.43
N VAL A 268 11.15 2.78 -14.24
CA VAL A 268 11.69 4.05 -14.71
C VAL A 268 10.69 4.76 -15.62
N ASP A 269 10.11 4.05 -16.58
CA ASP A 269 9.08 4.58 -17.48
C ASP A 269 7.88 5.12 -16.68
N ALA A 270 7.42 4.37 -15.67
CA ALA A 270 6.35 4.81 -14.79
C ALA A 270 6.71 6.11 -14.05
N GLY A 271 7.91 6.20 -13.47
CA GLY A 271 8.40 7.41 -12.82
C GLY A 271 8.48 8.61 -13.76
N LEU A 272 8.99 8.40 -14.98
CA LEU A 272 9.10 9.44 -16.01
C LEU A 272 7.74 9.92 -16.52
N SER A 273 6.77 9.01 -16.67
CA SER A 273 5.40 9.32 -17.10
C SER A 273 4.65 10.28 -16.16
N ARG A 274 5.17 10.47 -14.95
CA ARG A 274 4.55 11.26 -13.88
C ARG A 274 5.23 12.61 -13.65
N LEU A 275 6.28 12.93 -14.39
CA LEU A 275 6.92 14.24 -14.30
C LEU A 275 6.02 15.32 -14.91
N PRO A 276 5.79 16.46 -14.23
CA PRO A 276 4.98 17.54 -14.76
C PRO A 276 5.56 18.12 -16.06
N THR A 277 4.68 18.42 -17.02
CA THR A 277 5.02 18.78 -18.42
C THR A 277 5.40 20.26 -18.66
N VAL A 278 5.50 21.12 -17.64
CA VAL A 278 5.79 22.57 -17.79
C VAL A 278 6.84 22.98 -16.74
N ASP A 279 7.97 23.64 -16.97
CA ASP A 279 8.45 24.57 -18.00
C ASP A 279 9.89 24.19 -18.44
N LEU A 280 10.04 23.66 -19.65
CA LEU A 280 11.30 23.20 -20.26
C LEU A 280 12.12 24.38 -20.82
N GLY A 281 12.28 25.44 -20.02
CA GLY A 281 13.08 26.62 -20.39
C GLY A 281 14.57 26.50 -20.09
N ARG A 282 15.00 25.75 -19.05
CA ARG A 282 16.44 25.68 -18.72
C ARG A 282 16.92 24.61 -17.73
N ARG A 283 16.18 23.54 -17.50
CA ARG A 283 16.71 22.38 -16.76
C ARG A 283 16.45 21.13 -17.57
N MET A 284 17.56 20.57 -18.06
CA MET A 284 17.65 19.30 -18.75
C MET A 284 16.67 18.31 -18.11
N ARG A 285 15.93 17.53 -18.94
CA ARG A 285 15.62 16.15 -18.54
C ARG A 285 16.91 15.63 -17.91
N PRO A 286 16.96 15.16 -16.66
CA PRO A 286 18.19 14.64 -16.14
C PRO A 286 18.41 13.28 -16.80
N ILE A 287 18.86 13.33 -18.06
CA ILE A 287 19.37 12.22 -18.88
C ILE A 287 20.45 11.48 -18.07
N SER A 288 21.12 12.18 -17.14
CA SER A 288 22.01 11.57 -16.15
C SER A 288 21.31 10.53 -15.25
N TYR A 289 20.12 10.77 -14.70
CA TYR A 289 19.45 9.79 -13.84
C TYR A 289 18.89 8.61 -14.63
N THR A 290 18.30 8.85 -15.80
CA THR A 290 17.80 7.79 -16.68
C THR A 290 18.92 6.85 -17.10
N ASN A 291 20.02 7.41 -17.63
CA ASN A 291 21.20 6.63 -17.96
C ASN A 291 21.80 5.95 -16.71
N SER A 292 21.71 6.55 -15.53
CA SER A 292 22.27 5.95 -14.30
C SER A 292 21.45 4.76 -13.82
N ILE A 293 20.12 4.81 -13.90
CA ILE A 293 19.29 3.66 -13.55
C ILE A 293 19.42 2.57 -14.61
N GLU A 294 19.35 2.91 -15.91
CA GLU A 294 19.59 1.93 -16.98
C GLU A 294 20.97 1.25 -16.85
N MET A 295 21.99 2.02 -16.50
CA MET A 295 23.32 1.48 -16.29
C MET A 295 23.45 0.70 -14.98
N TYR A 296 22.75 1.13 -13.92
CA TYR A 296 22.62 0.36 -12.68
C TYR A 296 22.00 -1.00 -12.96
N VAL A 297 20.91 -1.04 -13.72
CA VAL A 297 20.21 -2.25 -14.18
C VAL A 297 21.12 -3.14 -15.02
N SER A 298 21.88 -2.58 -15.98
CA SER A 298 22.82 -3.36 -16.79
C SER A 298 23.98 -3.95 -15.97
N GLY A 299 24.44 -3.25 -14.92
CA GLY A 299 25.40 -3.75 -13.94
C GLY A 299 24.81 -4.77 -12.98
N PHE A 300 23.49 -4.76 -12.80
CA PHE A 300 22.69 -5.68 -12.01
C PHE A 300 22.44 -7.01 -12.74
N SER A 301 23.51 -7.67 -13.21
CA SER A 301 23.47 -9.05 -13.73
C SER A 301 23.71 -10.09 -12.63
N ASP A 302 23.49 -9.71 -11.37
CA ASP A 302 23.81 -10.57 -10.24
C ASP A 302 22.75 -11.65 -10.04
N LYS A 303 23.10 -12.87 -10.45
CA LYS A 303 22.28 -14.08 -10.28
C LYS A 303 21.86 -14.32 -8.82
N ARG A 304 22.51 -13.67 -7.83
CA ARG A 304 22.16 -13.76 -6.40
C ARG A 304 20.81 -13.14 -6.06
N VAL A 305 20.32 -12.18 -6.86
CA VAL A 305 19.06 -11.45 -6.58
C VAL A 305 17.82 -12.14 -7.19
N CYS A 306 18.03 -13.26 -7.92
CA CYS A 306 17.05 -14.20 -8.46
C CYS A 306 15.83 -13.63 -9.22
N ASN A 307 15.67 -14.11 -10.45
CA ASN A 307 14.52 -13.99 -11.36
C ASN A 307 13.21 -14.64 -10.85
N THR A 308 13.10 -14.95 -9.55
CA THR A 308 11.88 -15.58 -9.03
C THR A 308 10.86 -14.49 -8.78
N GLY A 309 9.91 -14.38 -9.70
CA GLY A 309 8.67 -13.70 -9.45
C GLY A 309 7.96 -14.33 -8.26
N VAL A 310 7.67 -13.56 -7.22
CA VAL A 310 6.90 -13.99 -6.05
C VAL A 310 5.59 -13.24 -6.06
N VAL A 311 4.50 -13.88 -5.62
CA VAL A 311 3.18 -13.25 -5.45
C VAL A 311 2.84 -13.15 -3.97
N PRO A 312 3.18 -12.08 -3.23
CA PRO A 312 2.64 -11.88 -1.90
C PRO A 312 1.56 -10.79 -1.94
N PRO A 313 0.39 -11.09 -1.36
CA PRO A 313 -0.11 -10.24 -0.27
C PRO A 313 -0.40 -11.05 1.00
N GLY A 314 -0.51 -10.32 2.11
CA GLY A 314 -0.61 -10.82 3.48
C GLY A 314 0.33 -10.21 4.55
N PRO A 315 0.83 -8.95 4.53
CA PRO A 315 1.61 -8.45 5.67
C PRO A 315 0.82 -8.02 6.93
N PRO A 316 -0.44 -7.54 6.89
CA PRO A 316 -1.17 -7.18 8.10
C PRO A 316 -1.85 -8.38 8.80
N GLN A 317 -1.91 -8.32 10.14
CA GLN A 317 -2.74 -9.23 10.94
C GLN A 317 -4.24 -9.15 10.55
N GLU A 318 -4.67 -8.06 9.94
CA GLU A 318 -6.07 -7.80 9.58
C GLU A 318 -6.59 -8.68 8.44
N GLU A 319 -5.69 -9.19 7.60
CA GLU A 319 -6.01 -10.04 6.45
C GLU A 319 -6.05 -11.54 6.80
N HIS A 320 -5.72 -11.89 8.05
CA HIS A 320 -5.62 -13.27 8.52
C HIS A 320 -6.78 -13.63 9.44
N PHE A 321 -7.37 -14.80 9.20
CA PHE A 321 -8.37 -15.40 10.06
C PHE A 321 -7.83 -16.70 10.65
N VAL A 322 -8.09 -16.89 11.94
CA VAL A 322 -7.68 -18.08 12.70
C VAL A 322 -8.86 -18.72 13.41
N SER A 323 -8.73 -19.98 13.80
CA SER A 323 -9.72 -20.64 14.65
C SER A 323 -9.79 -19.98 16.02
N GLU A 324 -11.02 -19.82 16.54
CA GLU A 324 -11.28 -19.30 17.88
C GLU A 324 -10.68 -20.18 18.97
N ASP A 325 -10.73 -21.51 18.77
CA ASP A 325 -10.27 -22.52 19.74
C ASP A 325 -8.76 -22.79 19.64
N ASP A 326 -8.21 -22.76 18.42
CA ASP A 326 -6.77 -22.97 18.17
C ASP A 326 -6.23 -21.91 17.19
N PRO A 327 -5.63 -20.81 17.70
CA PRO A 327 -5.14 -19.73 16.84
C PRO A 327 -3.90 -20.11 16.01
N SER A 328 -3.41 -21.35 16.11
CA SER A 328 -2.41 -21.90 15.18
C SER A 328 -3.01 -22.48 13.90
N VAL A 329 -4.34 -22.60 13.82
CA VAL A 329 -5.06 -23.02 12.62
C VAL A 329 -5.49 -21.79 11.84
N ILE A 330 -4.85 -21.54 10.70
CA ILE A 330 -5.24 -20.48 9.76
C ILE A 330 -6.50 -20.95 9.01
N THR A 331 -7.56 -20.17 9.10
CA THR A 331 -8.88 -20.48 8.53
C THR A 331 -9.24 -19.60 7.33
N GLY A 332 -8.50 -18.52 7.10
CA GLY A 332 -8.65 -17.65 5.94
C GLY A 332 -7.48 -16.69 5.77
N ILE A 333 -7.04 -16.49 4.54
CA ILE A 333 -6.18 -15.37 4.11
C ILE A 333 -6.96 -14.64 3.01
N ILE A 334 -7.26 -13.37 3.25
CA ILE A 334 -8.06 -12.53 2.37
C ILE A 334 -7.21 -11.43 1.74
N ASP A 335 -7.87 -10.63 0.90
CA ASP A 335 -7.31 -9.47 0.20
C ASP A 335 -6.11 -9.80 -0.71
N TRP A 336 -6.40 -10.58 -1.76
CA TRP A 336 -5.44 -10.87 -2.83
C TRP A 336 -5.39 -9.76 -3.90
N GLN A 337 -5.89 -8.57 -3.58
CA GLN A 337 -5.74 -7.40 -4.44
C GLN A 337 -4.25 -7.02 -4.53
N ASP A 338 -3.85 -6.49 -5.68
CA ASP A 338 -2.47 -6.03 -5.97
C ASP A 338 -1.39 -7.14 -5.97
N ALA A 339 -1.73 -8.36 -5.55
CA ALA A 339 -0.94 -9.57 -5.71
C ALA A 339 -0.35 -9.67 -7.12
N SER A 340 0.97 -9.51 -7.21
CA SER A 340 1.68 -9.46 -8.47
C SER A 340 2.97 -10.26 -8.39
N ILE A 341 3.43 -10.74 -9.53
CA ILE A 341 4.65 -11.52 -9.68
C ILE A 341 5.82 -10.55 -9.78
N GLU A 342 6.61 -10.47 -8.71
CA GLU A 342 7.63 -9.43 -8.54
C GLU A 342 8.98 -9.96 -8.07
N PRO A 343 10.08 -9.21 -8.29
CA PRO A 343 11.37 -9.55 -7.71
C PRO A 343 11.30 -9.60 -6.17
N ALA A 344 11.83 -10.67 -5.58
CA ALA A 344 11.79 -10.90 -4.13
C ALA A 344 12.35 -9.77 -3.26
N PHE A 345 13.27 -8.95 -3.80
CA PHE A 345 13.84 -7.83 -3.05
C PHE A 345 12.83 -6.73 -2.75
N TRP A 346 11.69 -6.70 -3.44
CA TRP A 346 10.66 -5.71 -3.18
C TRP A 346 10.15 -5.78 -1.74
N TYR A 347 10.07 -7.00 -1.20
CA TYR A 347 9.57 -7.30 0.15
C TYR A 347 10.69 -7.39 1.20
N ALA A 348 11.92 -6.95 0.88
CA ALA A 348 13.08 -7.18 1.75
C ALA A 348 13.16 -6.24 2.98
N ASP A 349 12.42 -5.15 2.97
CA ASP A 349 12.27 -4.21 4.08
C ASP A 349 10.93 -4.33 4.81
N GLU A 350 10.01 -5.17 4.30
CA GLU A 350 8.73 -5.40 4.95
C GLU A 350 8.90 -6.21 6.24
N ILE A 351 8.33 -5.71 7.32
CA ILE A 351 8.27 -6.38 8.62
C ILE A 351 6.80 -6.40 9.01
N PRO A 352 6.16 -7.58 9.14
CA PRO A 352 4.78 -7.68 9.59
C PRO A 352 4.61 -7.08 10.98
N ASP A 353 3.45 -6.47 11.26
CA ASP A 353 3.21 -5.77 12.52
C ASP A 353 3.45 -6.65 13.75
N PHE A 354 3.01 -7.92 13.69
CA PHE A 354 3.22 -8.89 14.77
C PHE A 354 4.69 -9.15 15.10
N ALA A 355 5.61 -8.93 14.14
CA ALA A 355 7.03 -9.15 14.32
C ALA A 355 7.73 -8.00 15.07
N THR A 356 7.05 -6.86 15.25
CA THR A 356 7.60 -5.66 15.93
C THR A 356 7.18 -5.52 17.39
N GLU A 357 6.20 -6.30 17.85
CA GLU A 357 5.59 -6.10 19.17
C GLU A 357 6.47 -6.54 20.34
N ASN A 358 7.16 -7.67 20.22
CA ASN A 358 8.01 -8.21 21.28
C ASN A 358 9.11 -9.12 20.73
N GLU A 359 10.14 -9.33 21.56
CA GLU A 359 11.33 -10.09 21.18
C GLU A 359 11.02 -11.55 20.77
N VAL A 360 10.01 -12.18 21.37
CA VAL A 360 9.65 -13.57 21.06
C VAL A 360 9.05 -13.65 19.65
N CYS A 361 8.16 -12.74 19.29
CA CYS A 361 7.58 -12.65 17.95
C CYS A 361 8.63 -12.27 16.90
N THR A 362 9.53 -11.33 17.20
CA THR A 362 10.64 -10.98 16.31
C THR A 362 11.50 -12.20 15.98
N ARG A 363 11.93 -12.95 17.00
CA ARG A 363 12.74 -14.16 16.80
C ARG A 363 11.98 -15.25 16.04
N ALA A 364 10.69 -15.44 16.32
CA ALA A 364 9.86 -16.41 15.61
C ALA A 364 9.74 -16.05 14.13
N PHE A 365 9.48 -14.78 13.84
CA PHE A 365 9.46 -14.24 12.49
C PHE A 365 10.80 -14.46 11.78
N ASP A 366 11.93 -14.09 12.38
CA ASP A 366 13.26 -14.22 11.77
C ASP A 366 13.56 -15.68 11.39
N VAL A 367 13.29 -16.62 12.30
CA VAL A 367 13.47 -18.06 12.06
C VAL A 367 12.52 -18.53 10.95
N CYS A 368 11.22 -18.23 11.04
CA CYS A 368 10.26 -18.69 10.05
C CYS A 368 10.56 -18.12 8.65
N ALA A 369 10.89 -16.83 8.55
CA ALA A 369 11.25 -16.19 7.30
C ALA A 369 12.52 -16.79 6.69
N GLN A 370 13.55 -17.05 7.51
CA GLN A 370 14.81 -17.62 7.05
C GLN A 370 14.64 -19.04 6.51
N PHE A 371 13.86 -19.88 7.18
CA PHE A 371 13.76 -21.32 6.86
C PHE A 371 12.61 -21.66 5.91
N LEU A 372 11.46 -20.99 6.02
CA LEU A 372 10.27 -21.34 5.23
C LEU A 372 10.20 -20.58 3.91
N ILE A 373 10.63 -19.31 3.89
CA ILE A 373 10.61 -18.45 2.70
C ILE A 373 12.00 -17.85 2.39
N PRO A 374 13.04 -18.70 2.17
CA PRO A 374 14.41 -18.23 1.91
C PRO A 374 14.52 -17.29 0.70
N THR A 375 13.61 -17.39 -0.26
CA THR A 375 13.54 -16.51 -1.43
C THR A 375 13.29 -15.05 -1.03
N LEU A 376 12.37 -14.81 -0.10
CA LEU A 376 12.04 -13.47 0.41
C LEU A 376 13.01 -13.01 1.51
N SER A 377 13.60 -13.92 2.28
CA SER A 377 14.50 -13.53 3.38
C SER A 377 15.95 -13.24 2.94
N LYS A 378 16.44 -13.86 1.86
CA LYS A 378 17.82 -13.61 1.37
C LYS A 378 18.09 -12.15 1.02
N PRO A 379 17.23 -11.43 0.26
CA PRO A 379 17.43 -10.01 -0.01
C PRO A 379 17.54 -9.16 1.26
N ARG A 380 16.87 -9.54 2.36
CA ARG A 380 16.94 -8.81 3.64
C ARG A 380 18.36 -8.78 4.23
N LEU A 381 19.16 -9.80 3.91
CA LEU A 381 20.55 -9.96 4.38
C LEU A 381 21.56 -9.24 3.48
N MET A 382 21.12 -8.67 2.36
CA MET A 382 21.97 -7.95 1.42
C MET A 382 22.04 -6.46 1.76
N ASP A 383 23.05 -5.78 1.21
CA ASP A 383 23.19 -4.33 1.37
C ASP A 383 22.00 -3.62 0.69
N GLN A 384 21.25 -2.82 1.46
CA GLN A 384 20.05 -2.14 0.97
C GLN A 384 20.35 -1.14 -0.15
N ASN A 385 21.60 -0.66 -0.28
CA ASN A 385 22.01 0.15 -1.43
C ASN A 385 21.87 -0.60 -2.77
N LEU A 386 21.69 -1.93 -2.74
CA LEU A 386 21.33 -2.72 -3.93
C LEU A 386 19.88 -2.50 -4.41
N PHE A 387 18.97 -2.09 -3.53
CA PHE A 387 17.53 -2.08 -3.84
C PHE A 387 16.92 -0.70 -3.78
N ARG A 388 17.45 0.20 -2.95
CA ARG A 388 16.93 1.56 -2.76
C ARG A 388 16.73 2.33 -4.08
N PRO A 389 17.67 2.34 -5.05
CA PRO A 389 17.44 3.02 -6.33
C PRO A 389 16.16 2.56 -7.05
N PHE A 390 15.79 1.28 -6.94
CA PHE A 390 14.55 0.74 -7.52
C PHE A 390 13.30 1.14 -6.74
N ARG A 391 13.38 1.21 -5.41
CA ARG A 391 12.25 1.59 -4.54
C ARG A 391 11.91 3.08 -4.64
N TYR A 392 12.86 3.93 -5.06
CA TYR A 392 12.63 5.37 -5.18
C TYR A 392 12.46 5.87 -6.63
N SER A 393 12.83 5.09 -7.65
CA SER A 393 12.77 5.52 -9.06
C SER A 393 11.37 5.93 -9.51
N TYR A 394 10.34 5.17 -9.13
CA TYR A 394 8.95 5.44 -9.49
C TYR A 394 8.28 6.50 -8.60
N ARG A 395 8.93 6.89 -7.49
CA ARG A 395 8.39 7.81 -6.47
C ARG A 395 8.84 9.25 -6.63
N THR A 396 9.70 9.55 -7.61
CA THR A 396 10.31 10.90 -7.77
C THR A 396 9.31 12.03 -7.98
N TRP A 397 8.11 11.73 -8.49
CA TRP A 397 7.02 12.70 -8.62
C TRP A 397 6.31 12.98 -7.28
N LYS A 398 6.25 11.98 -6.38
CA LYS A 398 5.60 12.06 -5.05
C LYS A 398 6.55 12.64 -4.01
N ASP A 399 7.78 12.13 -3.97
CA ASP A 399 8.76 12.43 -2.93
C ASP A 399 9.86 13.40 -3.41
N GLY A 400 9.85 13.77 -4.69
CA GLY A 400 10.92 14.54 -5.32
C GLY A 400 12.12 13.69 -5.74
N ALA A 401 13.00 14.24 -6.58
CA ALA A 401 14.18 13.54 -7.08
C ALA A 401 15.35 13.46 -6.08
N VAL A 402 15.23 14.10 -4.91
CA VAL A 402 16.32 14.24 -3.94
C VAL A 402 16.70 12.90 -3.31
N ALA A 403 15.71 12.09 -2.91
CA ALA A 403 15.94 10.76 -2.32
C ALA A 403 16.64 9.81 -3.32
N LEU A 404 16.09 9.71 -4.53
CA LEU A 404 16.69 8.89 -5.60
C LEU A 404 18.14 9.34 -5.90
N HIS A 405 18.39 10.65 -6.00
CA HIS A 405 19.74 11.15 -6.22
C HIS A 405 20.68 10.76 -5.07
N HIS A 406 20.21 10.82 -3.82
CA HIS A 406 21.00 10.39 -2.67
C HIS A 406 21.37 8.91 -2.75
N ASP A 407 20.40 8.04 -3.07
CA ASP A 407 20.66 6.60 -3.20
C ASP A 407 21.61 6.28 -4.36
N LEU A 408 21.54 7.02 -5.47
CA LEU A 408 22.48 6.87 -6.58
C LEU A 408 23.91 7.28 -6.17
N LEU A 409 24.06 8.36 -5.38
CA LEU A 409 25.36 8.78 -4.86
C LEU A 409 25.93 7.74 -3.89
N ASP A 410 25.13 7.21 -2.98
CA ASP A 410 25.54 6.18 -2.03
C ASP A 410 25.87 4.86 -2.71
N THR A 411 25.09 4.49 -3.74
CA THR A 411 25.40 3.35 -4.61
C THR A 411 26.74 3.54 -5.32
N SER A 412 27.00 4.74 -5.88
CA SER A 412 28.27 5.07 -6.55
C SER A 412 29.46 5.00 -5.59
N ARG A 413 29.33 5.53 -4.37
CA ARG A 413 30.35 5.44 -3.31
C ARG A 413 30.67 4.00 -2.93
N ASN A 414 29.66 3.13 -2.92
CA ASN A 414 29.80 1.74 -2.50
C ASN A 414 29.97 0.76 -3.67
N TRP A 415 30.11 1.22 -4.92
CA TRP A 415 30.08 0.37 -6.13
C TRP A 415 30.91 -0.91 -6.04
N GLY A 416 32.18 -0.79 -5.65
CA GLY A 416 33.07 -1.95 -5.49
C GLY A 416 32.70 -2.85 -4.30
N ARG A 417 32.18 -2.30 -3.20
CA ARG A 417 31.70 -3.07 -2.02
C ARG A 417 30.43 -3.85 -2.33
N LEU A 418 29.58 -3.32 -3.20
CA LEU A 418 28.38 -3.97 -3.70
C LEU A 418 28.69 -5.13 -4.67
N GLY A 419 29.95 -5.23 -5.12
CA GLY A 419 30.42 -6.32 -5.98
C GLY A 419 30.24 -6.05 -7.47
N PHE A 420 29.93 -4.81 -7.87
CA PHE A 420 29.83 -4.44 -9.27
C PHE A 420 31.21 -4.32 -9.92
N ALA A 421 31.30 -4.77 -11.17
CA ALA A 421 32.53 -4.67 -11.96
C ALA A 421 32.76 -3.24 -12.49
N GLY A 422 34.02 -2.91 -12.75
CA GLY A 422 34.40 -1.63 -13.39
C GLY A 422 34.21 -0.41 -12.49
N ARG A 423 34.18 0.78 -13.11
CA ARG A 423 33.88 2.04 -12.43
C ARG A 423 32.39 2.30 -12.48
N CYS A 424 31.84 2.88 -11.42
CA CYS A 424 30.45 3.32 -11.42
C CYS A 424 30.24 4.32 -12.58
N PRO A 425 29.23 4.12 -13.42
CA PRO A 425 28.92 5.03 -14.51
C PRO A 425 28.31 6.35 -14.02
N TYR A 426 27.71 6.33 -12.83
CA TYR A 426 27.29 7.54 -12.14
C TYR A 426 28.48 8.15 -11.40
N ALA A 427 29.15 9.10 -12.06
CA ALA A 427 30.29 9.80 -11.48
C ALA A 427 29.84 10.66 -10.29
N LEU A 428 30.64 10.62 -9.22
CA LEU A 428 30.40 11.51 -8.08
C LEU A 428 30.56 12.97 -8.53
N PRO A 429 29.57 13.84 -8.26
CA PRO A 429 29.66 15.24 -8.62
C PRO A 429 30.74 15.95 -7.79
N PRO A 430 31.21 17.13 -8.24
CA PRO A 430 32.24 17.87 -7.54
C PRO A 430 31.77 18.34 -6.14
N PRO A 431 32.70 18.64 -5.21
CA PRO A 431 32.36 18.98 -3.82
C PRO A 431 31.27 20.06 -3.61
N PRO A 432 31.21 21.15 -4.41
CA PRO A 432 30.16 22.16 -4.26
C PRO A 432 28.75 21.61 -4.56
N GLU A 433 28.62 20.76 -5.57
CA GLU A 433 27.34 20.12 -5.93
C GLU A 433 26.94 19.07 -4.88
N LEU A 434 27.92 18.34 -4.32
CA LEU A 434 27.68 17.43 -3.21
C LEU A 434 27.17 18.16 -1.97
N ALA A 435 27.73 19.33 -1.65
CA ALA A 435 27.30 20.15 -0.52
C ALA A 435 25.86 20.69 -0.71
N ASP A 436 25.53 21.16 -1.92
CA ASP A 436 24.16 21.58 -2.26
C ASP A 436 23.16 20.41 -2.17
N HIS A 437 23.53 19.24 -2.70
CA HIS A 437 22.73 18.03 -2.56
C HIS A 437 22.51 17.64 -1.10
N GLN A 438 23.56 17.67 -0.26
CA GLN A 438 23.45 17.36 1.17
C GLN A 438 22.48 18.30 1.89
N LYS A 439 22.44 19.59 1.53
CA LYS A 439 21.46 20.54 2.08
C LYS A 439 20.03 20.14 1.70
N LYS A 440 19.80 19.84 0.42
CA LYS A 440 18.48 19.40 -0.08
C LYS A 440 18.03 18.08 0.55
N TYR A 441 18.95 17.14 0.71
CA TYR A 441 18.67 15.85 1.34
C TYR A 441 18.30 16.00 2.80
N ARG A 442 18.98 16.87 3.55
CA ARG A 442 18.60 17.17 4.95
C ARG A 442 17.20 17.76 5.07
N LEU A 443 16.80 18.63 4.13
CA LEU A 443 15.43 19.15 4.09
C LEU A 443 14.41 18.04 3.78
N PHE A 444 14.74 17.14 2.84
CA PHE A 444 13.94 15.96 2.55
C PHE A 444 13.77 15.05 3.77
N GLU A 445 14.86 14.75 4.49
CA GLU A 445 14.83 13.98 5.74
C GLU A 445 13.99 14.68 6.80
N ALA A 446 14.12 16.00 6.95
CA ALA A 446 13.31 16.78 7.89
C ALA A 446 11.82 16.71 7.56
N ALA A 447 11.44 16.86 6.28
CA ALA A 447 10.05 16.72 5.83
C ALA A 447 9.50 15.32 6.09
N HIS A 448 10.30 14.28 5.81
CA HIS A 448 9.94 12.90 6.03
C HIS A 448 9.74 12.61 7.52
N ASN A 449 10.71 12.96 8.37
CA ASN A 449 10.63 12.77 9.82
C ASN A 449 9.45 13.53 10.42
N LEU A 450 9.24 14.79 10.01
CA LEU A 450 8.11 15.60 10.45
C LEU A 450 6.77 14.90 10.17
N ARG A 451 6.60 14.28 9.00
CA ARG A 451 5.38 13.54 8.66
C ARG A 451 5.14 12.35 9.59
N TYR A 452 6.17 11.55 9.87
CA TYR A 452 6.05 10.40 10.78
C TYR A 452 5.80 10.83 12.22
N ASP A 453 6.52 11.86 12.69
CA ASP A 453 6.35 12.40 14.04
C ASP A 453 4.94 12.97 14.21
N LEU A 454 4.42 13.74 13.24
CA LEU A 454 3.06 14.26 13.27
C LEU A 454 2.01 13.14 13.22
N ALA A 455 2.19 12.10 12.41
CA ALA A 455 1.29 10.96 12.38
C ALA A 455 1.17 10.31 13.77
N GLY A 456 2.30 10.09 14.45
CA GLY A 456 2.32 9.54 15.81
C GLY A 456 1.70 10.48 16.85
N LEU A 457 1.99 11.79 16.77
CA LEU A 457 1.50 12.78 17.74
C LEU A 457 0.00 13.08 17.60
N LEU A 458 -0.49 13.11 16.37
CA LEU A 458 -1.89 13.40 16.05
C LEU A 458 -2.75 12.13 16.05
N ASN A 459 -2.14 10.96 16.26
CA ASN A 459 -2.79 9.65 16.14
C ASN A 459 -3.49 9.47 14.79
N THR A 460 -2.78 9.81 13.71
CA THR A 460 -3.27 9.72 12.33
C THR A 460 -2.41 8.76 11.51
N ALA A 461 -2.93 8.31 10.37
CA ALA A 461 -2.09 7.63 9.39
C ALA A 461 -1.09 8.63 8.76
N THR A 462 0.00 8.12 8.17
CA THR A 462 1.06 8.98 7.58
C THR A 462 0.60 9.83 6.39
N ASP A 463 -0.53 9.49 5.77
CA ASP A 463 -1.20 10.29 4.74
C ASP A 463 -2.21 11.30 5.32
N GLY A 464 -2.36 11.34 6.64
CA GLY A 464 -3.26 12.24 7.35
C GLY A 464 -4.67 11.69 7.57
N TRP A 465 -4.93 10.41 7.27
CA TRP A 465 -6.23 9.81 7.53
C TRP A 465 -6.54 9.72 9.05
N VAL A 466 -7.77 10.06 9.41
CA VAL A 466 -8.31 10.06 10.78
C VAL A 466 -9.72 9.46 10.78
N PRO A 467 -10.07 8.60 11.74
CA PRO A 467 -11.44 8.17 11.94
C PRO A 467 -12.39 9.35 12.15
N THR A 468 -13.63 9.25 11.63
CA THR A 468 -14.63 10.34 11.78
C THR A 468 -14.91 10.70 13.24
N SER A 469 -14.81 9.75 14.18
CA SER A 469 -14.98 10.01 15.61
C SER A 469 -13.92 10.95 16.19
N ASP A 470 -12.73 10.98 15.60
CA ASP A 470 -11.55 11.64 16.17
C ASP A 470 -11.18 12.92 15.38
N TRP A 471 -11.94 13.23 14.33
CA TRP A 471 -11.63 14.28 13.36
C TRP A 471 -11.51 15.69 13.98
N GLU A 472 -12.46 16.09 14.83
CA GLU A 472 -12.43 17.42 15.46
C GLU A 472 -11.23 17.59 16.39
N ALA A 473 -10.92 16.54 17.16
CA ALA A 473 -9.76 16.52 18.05
C ALA A 473 -8.44 16.56 17.25
N ALA A 474 -8.34 15.78 16.18
CA ALA A 474 -7.18 15.77 15.30
C ALA A 474 -6.95 17.13 14.63
N GLN A 475 -8.00 17.79 14.14
CA GLN A 475 -7.90 19.14 13.57
C GLN A 475 -7.37 20.15 14.60
N THR A 476 -7.91 20.15 15.82
CA THR A 476 -7.47 21.10 16.84
C THR A 476 -6.00 20.86 17.21
N ALA A 477 -5.63 19.61 17.48
CA ALA A 477 -4.25 19.23 17.77
C ALA A 477 -3.31 19.58 16.61
N HIS A 478 -3.74 19.39 15.37
CA HIS A 478 -2.96 19.71 14.17
C HIS A 478 -2.63 21.21 14.06
N HIS A 479 -3.61 22.08 14.28
CA HIS A 479 -3.40 23.54 14.27
C HIS A 479 -2.48 23.98 15.42
N GLU A 480 -2.66 23.41 16.61
CA GLU A 480 -1.79 23.70 17.77
C GLU A 480 -0.35 23.25 17.53
N MET A 481 -0.15 22.06 16.94
CA MET A 481 1.17 21.55 16.59
C MET A 481 1.87 22.43 15.55
N PHE A 482 1.15 22.93 14.54
CA PHE A 482 1.73 23.88 13.59
C PHE A 482 2.15 25.17 14.28
N GLY A 483 1.28 25.75 15.12
CA GLY A 483 1.59 26.97 15.88
C GLY A 483 2.80 26.82 16.80
N GLY A 484 2.87 25.70 17.52
CA GLY A 484 4.00 25.36 18.40
C GLY A 484 5.31 25.17 17.62
N MET A 485 5.27 24.43 16.52
CA MET A 485 6.45 24.22 15.66
C MET A 485 6.92 25.53 15.01
N LEU A 486 6.00 26.37 14.56
CA LEU A 486 6.32 27.67 13.99
C LEU A 486 7.01 28.56 15.03
N GLN A 487 6.50 28.60 16.26
CA GLN A 487 7.13 29.35 17.34
C GLN A 487 8.54 28.84 17.62
N ALA A 488 8.71 27.51 17.67
CA ALA A 488 9.98 26.85 17.91
C ALA A 488 11.03 27.20 16.83
N VAL A 489 10.62 27.20 15.55
CA VAL A 489 11.47 27.60 14.42
C VAL A 489 11.87 29.08 14.55
N LEU A 490 10.92 29.97 14.82
CA LEU A 490 11.17 31.41 14.91
C LEU A 490 12.01 31.84 16.12
N THR A 491 12.06 31.02 17.17
CA THR A 491 12.83 31.31 18.40
C THR A 491 14.07 30.44 18.57
N ASN A 492 14.42 29.65 17.57
CA ASN A 492 15.61 28.81 17.58
C ASN A 492 16.89 29.69 17.67
N PRO A 493 17.66 29.60 18.77
CA PRO A 493 18.87 30.42 18.95
C PRO A 493 19.99 30.00 17.99
N ASP A 494 19.91 28.79 17.42
CA ASP A 494 20.92 28.19 16.54
C ASP A 494 20.51 28.29 15.06
N ILE A 495 19.74 29.32 14.67
CA ILE A 495 19.28 29.53 13.29
C ILE A 495 20.42 29.59 12.25
N ASP A 496 21.62 30.00 12.68
CA ASP A 496 22.83 30.05 11.85
C ASP A 496 23.52 28.68 11.68
N ASP A 497 23.08 27.63 12.40
CA ASP A 497 23.62 26.28 12.25
C ASP A 497 23.50 25.83 10.77
N PRO A 498 24.61 25.53 10.07
CA PRO A 498 24.55 25.04 8.70
C PRO A 498 23.88 23.67 8.58
N TYR A 499 23.67 22.95 9.69
CA TYR A 499 22.99 21.65 9.75
C TYR A 499 21.48 21.75 9.90
N GLU A 500 20.95 22.87 10.42
CA GLU A 500 19.52 23.16 10.58
C GLU A 500 18.83 23.34 9.21
N PRO A 501 17.93 22.41 8.80
CA PRO A 501 17.25 22.54 7.51
C PRO A 501 16.04 23.48 7.54
N VAL A 502 15.42 23.75 8.70
CA VAL A 502 14.18 24.54 8.80
C VAL A 502 14.43 25.81 9.61
N LYS A 503 14.51 26.95 8.93
CA LYS A 503 14.97 28.22 9.53
C LYS A 503 13.91 29.31 9.59
N ASP A 504 12.85 29.16 8.82
CA ASP A 504 11.82 30.18 8.67
C ASP A 504 10.45 29.55 8.42
N GLU A 505 9.41 30.38 8.51
CA GLU A 505 8.03 29.99 8.29
C GLU A 505 7.80 29.44 6.87
N GLU A 506 8.44 30.04 5.87
CA GLU A 506 8.30 29.62 4.46
C GLU A 506 8.78 28.18 4.28
N THR A 507 9.96 27.85 4.83
CA THR A 507 10.53 26.51 4.79
C THR A 507 9.66 25.53 5.56
N LEU A 508 9.20 25.87 6.76
CA LEU A 508 8.31 25.01 7.55
C LEU A 508 7.02 24.70 6.79
N ARG A 509 6.36 25.71 6.23
CA ARG A 509 5.14 25.55 5.42
C ARG A 509 5.39 24.70 4.17
N SER A 510 6.56 24.81 3.55
CA SER A 510 6.91 24.03 2.35
C SER A 510 7.07 22.53 2.62
N ILE A 511 7.41 22.14 3.84
CA ILE A 511 7.58 20.73 4.24
C ILE A 511 6.43 20.20 5.09
N TRP A 512 5.50 21.06 5.49
CA TRP A 512 4.36 20.65 6.31
C TRP A 512 3.45 19.71 5.51
N PRO A 513 3.11 18.53 6.03
CA PRO A 513 2.49 17.48 5.21
C PRO A 513 0.97 17.64 4.99
N PHE A 514 0.31 18.55 5.73
CA PHE A 514 -1.15 18.66 5.85
C PHE A 514 -1.65 20.09 5.57
N ASP A 515 -2.96 20.29 5.41
CA ASP A 515 -3.54 21.59 5.06
C ASP A 515 -3.71 22.49 6.29
N ILE A 516 -3.07 23.68 6.30
CA ILE A 516 -3.11 24.66 7.41
C ILE A 516 -4.21 25.71 7.23
#